data_AF-A0A1G1E6P0-F1
#
_entry.id   AF-A0A1G1E6P0-F1
#
_cell.length_a   1.000
_cell.length_b   1.000
_cell.length_c   1.000
_cell.angle_alpha   90.00
_cell.angle_beta   90.00
_cell.angle_gamma   90.00
#
_symmetry.space_group_name_H-M   'P 1'
#
loop_
_entity.id
_entity.type
_entity.pdbx_description
1 polymer ?
#
loop_
_entity_poly.entity_id
_entity_poly.type
_entity_poly.pdbx_seq_one_letter_code
_entity_poly.pdbx_strand_id
1 'polypeptide(L)'
;MWSLSLTDMIRVIGMENILAMPKYNDISDKLNENKIKYANENNSFKQLFLSEIAGVIDLFSHLFEDALIYLFEKGKGYKPATEEVEATNSGKQIANIIYHVFRKNKLGNYFPTLVIAAGLHASVRQDVNRKVKTNDMSDFRHAQAALPYFDYFFTEHSLRDLVSRNNIGFDKKYKCKVLSDPGQAVECVTKICS
;
A
#
# COMPACT_ATOMS: atom_id res chain seq x y z
N MET A 1 22.87 -5.52 -11.34
CA MET A 1 22.03 -4.32 -11.50
C MET A 1 22.12 -3.42 -10.27
N TRP A 2 22.02 -3.96 -9.05
CA TRP A 2 22.11 -3.20 -7.78
C TRP A 2 23.50 -2.64 -7.40
N SER A 3 24.53 -2.94 -8.19
CA SER A 3 25.90 -2.40 -8.04
C SER A 3 26.23 -1.29 -9.06
N LEU A 4 25.28 -0.95 -9.94
CA LEU A 4 25.47 0.08 -10.96
C LEU A 4 25.12 1.44 -10.36
N SER A 5 25.91 2.46 -10.70
CA SER A 5 25.50 3.84 -10.42
C SER A 5 24.21 4.16 -11.19
N LEU A 6 23.43 5.14 -10.73
CA LEU A 6 22.23 5.59 -11.44
C LEU A 6 22.55 5.96 -12.91
N THR A 7 23.72 6.58 -13.13
CA THR A 7 24.19 6.98 -14.46
C THR A 7 24.47 5.77 -15.35
N ASP A 8 25.06 4.71 -14.80
CA ASP A 8 25.30 3.47 -15.54
C ASP A 8 23.99 2.74 -15.83
N MET A 9 23.05 2.75 -14.88
CA MET A 9 21.73 2.17 -15.08
C MET A 9 20.96 2.89 -16.21
N ILE A 10 21.00 4.21 -16.28
CA ILE A 10 20.43 5.00 -17.37
C ILE A 10 21.09 4.67 -18.72
N ARG A 11 22.41 4.46 -18.74
CA ARG A 11 23.13 4.04 -19.96
C ARG A 11 22.75 2.64 -20.41
N VAL A 12 22.59 1.68 -19.48
CA VAL A 12 22.21 0.30 -19.79
C VAL A 12 20.78 0.20 -20.30
N ILE A 13 19.85 0.92 -19.67
CA ILE A 13 18.44 0.91 -20.09
C ILE A 13 18.26 1.72 -21.38
N GLY A 14 18.99 2.83 -21.52
CA GLY A 14 18.87 3.76 -22.63
C GLY A 14 17.72 4.76 -22.42
N MET A 15 17.97 6.05 -22.70
CA MET A 15 16.99 7.11 -22.48
C MET A 15 15.70 6.93 -23.29
N GLU A 16 15.80 6.39 -24.50
CA GLU A 16 14.63 6.13 -25.35
C GLU A 16 13.69 5.10 -24.71
N ASN A 17 14.24 4.03 -24.13
CA ASN A 17 13.46 3.01 -23.44
C ASN A 17 12.85 3.53 -22.13
N ILE A 18 13.57 4.41 -21.40
CA ILE A 18 13.04 5.07 -20.19
C ILE A 18 11.84 5.96 -20.56
N LEU A 19 11.95 6.73 -21.63
CA LEU A 19 10.87 7.60 -22.10
C LEU A 19 9.68 6.81 -22.66
N ALA A 20 9.93 5.64 -23.22
CA ALA A 20 8.91 4.71 -23.71
C ALA A 20 8.29 3.83 -22.61
N MET A 21 8.74 3.94 -21.35
CA MET A 21 8.15 3.15 -20.26
C MET A 21 6.66 3.47 -20.12
N PRO A 22 5.83 2.43 -19.87
CA PRO A 22 4.40 2.62 -19.73
C PRO A 22 4.12 3.60 -18.59
N LYS A 23 3.46 4.70 -18.92
CA LYS A 23 3.00 5.68 -17.94
C LYS A 23 1.77 5.12 -17.25
N TYR A 24 1.67 5.35 -15.95
CA TYR A 24 0.44 5.04 -15.23
C TYR A 24 -0.70 5.91 -15.75
N ASN A 25 -1.85 5.30 -15.99
CA ASN A 25 -3.07 6.04 -16.29
C ASN A 25 -3.43 6.89 -15.07
N ASP A 26 -3.67 8.18 -15.29
CA ASP A 26 -4.15 9.05 -14.23
C ASP A 26 -5.60 8.70 -13.88
N ILE A 27 -5.83 8.34 -12.62
CA ILE A 27 -7.14 8.01 -12.07
C ILE A 27 -7.61 9.01 -11.02
N SER A 28 -6.87 10.12 -10.83
CA SER A 28 -7.09 11.08 -9.75
C SER A 28 -8.47 11.73 -9.82
N ASP A 29 -8.91 12.12 -11.02
CA ASP A 29 -10.22 12.73 -11.22
C ASP A 29 -11.35 11.78 -10.85
N LYS A 30 -11.29 10.54 -11.33
CA LYS A 30 -12.24 9.48 -10.97
C LYS A 30 -12.27 9.21 -9.46
N LEU A 31 -11.12 9.24 -8.80
CA LEU A 31 -11.04 9.08 -7.34
C LEU A 31 -11.65 10.27 -6.60
N ASN A 32 -11.45 11.50 -7.08
CA ASN A 32 -12.05 12.70 -6.51
C ASN A 32 -13.58 12.71 -6.69
N GLU A 33 -14.09 12.32 -7.86
CA GLU A 33 -15.52 12.17 -8.12
C GLU A 33 -16.16 11.13 -7.20
N ASN A 34 -15.58 9.93 -7.14
CA ASN A 34 -16.07 8.84 -6.29
C ASN A 34 -16.04 9.23 -4.81
N LYS A 35 -15.01 9.94 -4.37
CA LYS A 35 -14.91 10.42 -2.99
C LYS A 35 -16.08 11.32 -2.62
N ILE A 36 -16.48 12.25 -3.50
CA ILE A 36 -17.64 13.13 -3.26
C ILE A 36 -18.93 12.31 -3.30
N LYS A 37 -19.09 11.47 -4.33
CA LYS A 37 -20.29 10.63 -4.52
C LYS A 37 -20.60 9.74 -3.31
N TYR A 38 -19.56 9.15 -2.72
CA TYR A 38 -19.67 8.18 -1.63
C TYR A 38 -19.30 8.76 -0.26
N ALA A 39 -19.25 10.08 -0.12
CA ALA A 39 -18.89 10.75 1.14
C ALA A 39 -19.81 10.37 2.30
N ASN A 40 -21.09 10.10 2.02
CA ASN A 40 -22.12 9.79 3.02
C ASN A 40 -22.18 8.31 3.43
N GLU A 41 -21.43 7.41 2.77
CA GLU A 41 -21.51 5.97 3.07
C GLU A 41 -20.82 5.58 4.38
N ASN A 42 -19.83 6.36 4.81
CA ASN A 42 -19.00 6.03 5.98
C ASN A 42 -18.91 7.21 6.94
N ASN A 43 -19.45 7.02 8.14
CA ASN A 43 -19.55 8.09 9.16
C ASN A 43 -18.33 8.16 10.09
N SER A 44 -17.39 7.23 9.97
CA SER A 44 -16.19 7.18 10.80
C SER A 44 -14.96 6.74 10.02
N PHE A 45 -13.78 7.18 10.47
CA PHE A 45 -12.50 6.76 9.90
C PHE A 45 -12.35 5.23 9.90
N LYS A 46 -12.79 4.57 10.98
CA LYS A 46 -12.73 3.11 11.09
C LYS A 46 -13.57 2.40 10.01
N GLN A 47 -14.75 2.93 9.69
CA GLN A 47 -15.59 2.38 8.62
C GLN A 47 -14.94 2.59 7.25
N LEU A 48 -14.40 3.79 6.97
CA LEU A 48 -13.64 4.05 5.75
C LEU A 48 -12.44 3.10 5.63
N PHE A 49 -11.64 2.96 6.68
CA PHE A 49 -10.50 2.05 6.71
C PHE A 49 -10.89 0.60 6.41
N LEU A 50 -11.99 0.11 7.02
CA LEU A 50 -12.46 -1.25 6.75
C LEU A 50 -13.03 -1.41 5.33
N SER A 51 -13.67 -0.38 4.78
CA SER A 51 -14.10 -0.35 3.38
C SER A 51 -12.89 -0.43 2.43
N GLU A 52 -11.82 0.30 2.73
CA GLU A 52 -10.57 0.21 1.97
C GLU A 52 -9.92 -1.17 2.06
N ILE A 53 -9.81 -1.79 3.25
CA ILE A 53 -9.24 -3.15 3.30
C ILE A 53 -10.13 -4.15 2.57
N ALA A 54 -11.47 -4.01 2.63
CA ALA A 54 -12.37 -4.89 1.90
C ALA A 54 -12.10 -4.82 0.38
N GLY A 55 -11.99 -3.60 -0.17
CA GLY A 55 -11.69 -3.41 -1.59
C GLY A 55 -10.32 -3.97 -1.99
N VAL A 56 -9.29 -3.73 -1.18
CA VAL A 56 -7.93 -4.23 -1.48
C VAL A 56 -7.88 -5.77 -1.37
N ILE A 57 -8.51 -6.36 -0.36
CA ILE A 57 -8.53 -7.81 -0.17
C ILE A 57 -9.31 -8.50 -1.30
N ASP A 58 -10.42 -7.89 -1.75
CA ASP A 58 -11.20 -8.42 -2.88
C ASP A 58 -10.39 -8.43 -4.18
N LEU A 59 -9.58 -7.39 -4.42
CA LEU A 59 -8.63 -7.35 -5.55
C LEU A 59 -7.61 -8.49 -5.49
N PHE A 60 -7.17 -8.89 -4.29
CA PHE A 60 -6.23 -10.00 -4.10
C PHE A 60 -6.89 -11.39 -3.99
N SER A 61 -8.22 -11.49 -4.09
CA SER A 61 -8.94 -12.76 -3.92
C SER A 61 -8.42 -13.86 -4.85
N HIS A 62 -8.17 -13.53 -6.11
CA HIS A 62 -7.58 -14.45 -7.09
C HIS A 62 -6.16 -14.89 -6.71
N LEU A 63 -5.33 -13.98 -6.19
CA LEU A 63 -3.98 -14.32 -5.74
C LEU A 63 -4.01 -15.30 -4.55
N PHE A 64 -4.99 -15.19 -3.66
CA PHE A 64 -5.17 -16.15 -2.56
C PHE A 64 -5.59 -17.53 -3.06
N GLU A 65 -6.43 -17.58 -4.11
CA GLU A 65 -6.81 -18.84 -4.76
C GLU A 65 -5.61 -19.51 -5.42
N ASP A 66 -4.83 -18.76 -6.20
CA ASP A 66 -3.60 -19.25 -6.83
C ASP A 66 -2.61 -19.79 -5.79
N ALA A 67 -2.44 -19.06 -4.68
CA ALA A 67 -1.57 -19.48 -3.58
C ALA A 67 -2.07 -20.78 -2.92
N LEU A 68 -3.38 -20.95 -2.74
CA LEU A 68 -3.96 -22.18 -2.19
C LEU A 68 -3.76 -23.37 -3.14
N ILE A 69 -4.02 -23.18 -4.43
CA ILE A 69 -3.81 -24.21 -5.45
C ILE A 69 -2.33 -24.65 -5.44
N TYR A 70 -1.41 -23.68 -5.39
CA TYR A 70 0.02 -23.96 -5.29
C TYR A 70 0.38 -24.77 -4.03
N LEU A 71 -0.15 -24.39 -2.86
CA LEU A 71 0.10 -25.11 -1.62
C LEU A 71 -0.51 -26.52 -1.64
N PHE A 72 -1.68 -26.69 -2.23
CA PHE A 72 -2.33 -27.98 -2.42
C PHE A 72 -1.50 -28.89 -3.33
N GLU A 73 -1.08 -28.39 -4.49
CA GLU A 73 -0.27 -29.13 -5.46
C GLU A 73 1.04 -29.59 -4.82
N LYS A 74 1.70 -28.70 -4.07
CA LYS A 74 2.93 -29.04 -3.34
C LYS A 74 2.71 -30.09 -2.26
N GLY A 75 1.56 -30.09 -1.60
CA GLY A 75 1.23 -31.02 -0.52
C GLY A 75 0.71 -32.39 -0.98
N LYS A 76 0.02 -32.45 -2.12
CA LYS A 76 -0.66 -33.65 -2.63
C LYS A 76 -0.02 -34.26 -3.87
N GLY A 77 0.83 -33.51 -4.59
CA GLY A 77 1.50 -33.95 -5.81
C GLY A 77 0.61 -33.93 -7.06
N TYR A 78 -0.60 -33.36 -6.98
CA TYR A 78 -1.50 -33.16 -8.12
C TYR A 78 -2.30 -31.86 -7.96
N LYS A 79 -2.80 -31.33 -9.08
CA LYS A 79 -3.63 -30.13 -9.09
C LYS A 79 -5.10 -30.46 -8.81
N PRO A 80 -5.82 -29.62 -8.03
CA PRO A 80 -7.25 -29.80 -7.82
C PRO A 80 -8.00 -29.69 -9.16
N ALA A 81 -9.14 -30.36 -9.28
CA ALA A 81 -9.98 -30.22 -10.46
C ALA A 81 -10.57 -28.79 -10.52
N THR A 82 -10.72 -28.23 -11.71
CA THR A 82 -11.26 -26.87 -11.90
C THR A 82 -12.64 -26.71 -11.26
N GLU A 83 -13.49 -27.74 -11.39
CA GLU A 83 -14.83 -27.79 -10.80
C GLU A 83 -14.80 -27.72 -9.26
N GLU A 84 -13.80 -28.34 -8.61
CA GLU A 84 -13.63 -28.28 -7.16
C GLU A 84 -13.17 -26.88 -6.70
N VAL A 85 -12.28 -26.25 -7.48
CA VAL A 85 -11.81 -24.88 -7.19
C VAL A 85 -12.97 -23.88 -7.28
N GLU A 86 -13.74 -23.94 -8.38
CA GLU A 86 -14.89 -23.06 -8.62
C GLU A 86 -15.99 -23.27 -7.57
N ALA A 87 -16.29 -24.52 -7.20
CA ALA A 87 -17.29 -24.84 -6.19
C ALA A 87 -16.87 -24.33 -4.79
N THR A 88 -15.58 -24.37 -4.47
CA THR A 88 -15.09 -23.96 -3.16
C THR A 88 -14.99 -22.44 -3.03
N ASN A 89 -14.71 -21.72 -4.13
CA ASN A 89 -14.52 -20.27 -4.13
C ASN A 89 -13.50 -19.83 -3.07
N SER A 90 -12.40 -20.58 -3.03
CA SER A 90 -11.47 -20.62 -1.92
C SER A 90 -10.77 -19.27 -1.68
N GLY A 91 -10.52 -18.52 -2.76
CA GLY A 91 -9.98 -17.17 -2.70
C GLY A 91 -10.87 -16.19 -1.91
N LYS A 92 -12.20 -16.21 -2.15
CA LYS A 92 -13.15 -15.38 -1.40
C LYS A 92 -13.29 -15.81 0.06
N GLN A 93 -13.21 -17.11 0.36
CA GLN A 93 -13.26 -17.57 1.75
C GLN A 93 -12.07 -17.03 2.55
N ILE A 94 -10.85 -17.09 2.00
CA ILE A 94 -9.66 -16.51 2.64
C ILE A 94 -9.77 -15.00 2.75
N ALA A 95 -10.20 -14.31 1.69
CA ALA A 95 -10.44 -12.88 1.70
C ALA A 95 -11.34 -12.47 2.88
N ASN A 96 -12.46 -13.17 3.07
CA ASN A 96 -13.39 -12.93 4.18
C ASN A 96 -12.75 -13.18 5.55
N ILE A 97 -11.94 -14.23 5.70
CA ILE A 97 -11.21 -14.49 6.95
C ILE A 97 -10.28 -13.33 7.26
N ILE A 98 -9.46 -12.90 6.29
CA ILE A 98 -8.51 -11.78 6.46
C ILE A 98 -9.29 -10.52 6.86
N TYR A 99 -10.36 -10.18 6.13
CA TYR A 99 -11.23 -9.04 6.46
C TYR A 99 -11.76 -9.10 7.90
N HIS A 100 -12.23 -10.27 8.35
CA HIS A 100 -12.73 -10.43 9.72
C HIS A 100 -11.65 -10.29 10.79
N VAL A 101 -10.41 -10.69 10.50
CA VAL A 101 -9.26 -10.45 11.40
C VAL A 101 -8.98 -8.95 11.53
N PHE A 102 -9.03 -8.20 10.43
CA PHE A 102 -8.95 -6.73 10.44
C PHE A 102 -10.09 -6.11 11.25
N ARG A 103 -11.33 -6.52 10.99
CA ARG A 103 -12.54 -6.02 11.69
C ARG A 103 -12.45 -6.22 13.20
N LYS A 104 -11.88 -7.34 13.66
CA LYS A 104 -11.70 -7.66 15.08
C LYS A 104 -10.44 -7.04 15.70
N ASN A 105 -9.66 -6.26 14.94
CA ASN A 105 -8.40 -5.64 15.38
C ASN A 105 -7.38 -6.65 15.95
N LYS A 106 -7.33 -7.86 15.41
CA LYS A 106 -6.45 -8.95 15.87
C LYS A 106 -5.17 -9.11 15.05
N LEU A 107 -4.96 -8.26 14.05
CA LEU A 107 -3.87 -8.38 13.09
C LEU A 107 -2.53 -7.80 13.59
N GLY A 108 -2.54 -6.94 14.60
CA GLY A 108 -1.32 -6.29 15.09
C GLY A 108 -0.54 -5.54 13.99
N ASN A 109 0.67 -6.02 13.71
CA ASN A 109 1.62 -5.47 12.72
C ASN A 109 1.76 -6.34 11.46
N TYR A 110 0.95 -7.39 11.30
CA TYR A 110 0.96 -8.18 10.07
C TYR A 110 0.32 -7.40 8.90
N PHE A 111 0.73 -7.73 7.68
CA PHE A 111 0.29 -7.07 6.44
C PHE A 111 0.45 -5.54 6.43
N PRO A 112 1.66 -5.03 6.73
CA PRO A 112 1.87 -3.58 6.83
C PRO A 112 1.52 -2.85 5.53
N THR A 113 1.82 -3.43 4.37
CA THR A 113 1.47 -2.88 3.05
C THR A 113 -0.04 -2.61 2.94
N LEU A 114 -0.89 -3.58 3.31
CA LEU A 114 -2.35 -3.43 3.26
C LEU A 114 -2.84 -2.39 4.25
N VAL A 115 -2.33 -2.42 5.48
CA VAL A 115 -2.68 -1.47 6.54
C VAL A 115 -2.34 -0.04 6.11
N ILE A 116 -1.12 0.17 5.60
CA ILE A 116 -0.63 1.49 5.21
C ILE A 116 -1.41 2.01 4.00
N ALA A 117 -1.58 1.19 2.97
CA ALA A 117 -2.37 1.55 1.79
C ALA A 117 -3.79 1.98 2.20
N ALA A 118 -4.53 1.11 2.89
CA ALA A 118 -5.90 1.40 3.29
C ALA A 118 -6.01 2.61 4.23
N GLY A 119 -5.05 2.81 5.15
CA GLY A 119 -5.06 3.96 6.04
C GLY A 119 -4.82 5.28 5.30
N LEU A 120 -3.89 5.32 4.35
CA LEU A 120 -3.62 6.51 3.55
C LEU A 120 -4.80 6.86 2.64
N HIS A 121 -5.35 5.86 1.93
CA HIS A 121 -6.54 6.05 1.11
C HIS A 121 -7.74 6.50 1.94
N ALA A 122 -8.01 5.85 3.08
CA ALA A 122 -9.09 6.25 3.99
C ALA A 122 -8.88 7.67 4.53
N SER A 123 -7.65 8.05 4.88
CA SER A 123 -7.38 9.39 5.41
C SER A 123 -7.57 10.48 4.36
N VAL A 124 -7.25 10.20 3.10
CA VAL A 124 -7.49 11.15 2.00
C VAL A 124 -8.97 11.21 1.64
N ARG A 125 -9.68 10.08 1.65
CA ARG A 125 -11.13 10.05 1.43
C ARG A 125 -11.90 10.79 2.51
N GLN A 126 -11.49 10.67 3.77
CA GLN A 126 -12.15 11.34 4.90
C GLN A 126 -12.03 12.88 4.82
N ASP A 127 -10.89 13.39 4.35
CA ASP A 127 -10.60 14.81 4.28
C ASP A 127 -11.19 15.43 3.00
N VAL A 128 -12.49 15.74 2.97
CA VAL A 128 -13.22 16.19 1.75
C VAL A 128 -12.54 17.34 1.01
N ASN A 129 -11.83 18.23 1.72
CA ASN A 129 -11.15 19.38 1.13
C ASN A 129 -9.86 19.01 0.39
N ARG A 130 -9.17 17.94 0.79
CA ARG A 130 -7.94 17.48 0.13
C ARG A 130 -8.27 16.72 -1.16
N LYS A 131 -7.82 17.21 -2.32
CA LYS A 131 -7.91 16.45 -3.59
C LYS A 131 -6.85 15.34 -3.64
N VAL A 132 -7.22 14.22 -4.25
CA VAL A 132 -6.29 13.18 -4.70
C VAL A 132 -5.52 13.73 -5.91
N LYS A 133 -4.20 13.58 -5.91
CA LYS A 133 -3.29 13.98 -6.99
C LYS A 133 -2.67 12.75 -7.66
N THR A 134 -2.20 12.90 -8.89
CA THR A 134 -1.56 11.82 -9.67
C THR A 134 -0.40 11.18 -8.91
N ASN A 135 0.40 12.00 -8.22
CA ASN A 135 1.58 11.54 -7.49
C ASN A 135 1.24 10.84 -6.17
N ASP A 136 0.03 11.03 -5.61
CA ASP A 136 -0.35 10.43 -4.32
C ASP A 136 -0.18 8.90 -4.35
N MET A 137 -0.42 8.25 -5.51
CA MET A 137 -0.25 6.80 -5.65
C MET A 137 1.20 6.36 -5.47
N SER A 138 2.14 7.11 -6.05
CA SER A 138 3.58 6.85 -5.91
C SER A 138 4.04 7.13 -4.49
N ASP A 139 3.56 8.22 -3.89
CA ASP A 139 3.87 8.60 -2.51
C ASP A 139 3.36 7.55 -1.52
N PHE A 140 2.16 7.00 -1.74
CA PHE A 140 1.61 5.94 -0.89
C PHE A 140 2.41 4.65 -1.02
N ARG A 141 2.88 4.30 -2.22
CA ARG A 141 3.74 3.13 -2.42
C ARG A 141 5.10 3.32 -1.75
N HIS A 142 5.66 4.54 -1.82
CA HIS A 142 6.89 4.88 -1.12
C HIS A 142 6.72 4.70 0.39
N ALA A 143 5.63 5.21 0.98
CA ALA A 143 5.31 5.01 2.39
C ALA A 143 5.10 3.53 2.77
N GLN A 144 4.44 2.74 1.93
CA GLN A 144 4.24 1.29 2.13
C GLN A 144 5.56 0.52 2.17
N ALA A 145 6.52 0.89 1.31
CA ALA A 145 7.84 0.30 1.29
C ALA A 145 8.72 0.82 2.44
N ALA A 146 8.49 2.04 2.91
CA ALA A 146 9.37 2.68 3.86
C ALA A 146 9.03 2.38 5.33
N LEU A 147 7.81 2.72 5.73
CA LEU A 147 7.39 2.76 7.14
C LEU A 147 7.60 1.45 7.91
N PRO A 148 7.29 0.25 7.38
CA PRO A 148 7.38 -0.97 8.17
C PRO A 148 8.77 -1.60 8.20
N TYR A 149 9.69 -1.16 7.34
CA TYR A 149 10.97 -1.85 7.12
C TYR A 149 12.21 -1.01 7.42
N PHE A 150 12.10 0.32 7.54
CA PHE A 150 13.25 1.18 7.84
C PHE A 150 13.05 2.00 9.12
N ASP A 151 14.16 2.31 9.79
CA ASP A 151 14.18 3.19 10.96
C ASP A 151 13.92 4.65 10.59
N TYR A 152 14.27 5.06 9.36
CA TYR A 152 14.15 6.43 8.86
C TYR A 152 13.45 6.46 7.51
N PHE A 153 12.52 7.41 7.35
CA PHE A 153 11.83 7.66 6.10
C PHE A 153 11.92 9.14 5.75
N PHE A 154 12.61 9.47 4.66
CA PHE A 154 12.76 10.84 4.18
C PHE A 154 11.80 11.09 3.02
N THR A 155 10.92 12.07 3.18
CA THR A 155 9.86 12.38 2.21
C THR A 155 9.50 13.86 2.27
N GLU A 156 8.66 14.35 1.37
CA GLU A 156 8.19 15.72 1.41
C GLU A 156 7.18 16.01 2.55
N HIS A 157 6.98 17.29 2.87
CA HIS A 157 6.19 17.71 4.04
C HIS A 157 4.75 17.17 4.02
N SER A 158 4.12 17.08 2.84
CA SER A 158 2.74 16.60 2.72
C SER A 158 2.57 15.14 3.11
N LEU A 159 3.45 14.23 2.64
CA LEU A 159 3.37 12.83 3.00
C LEU A 159 3.79 12.61 4.46
N ARG A 160 4.80 13.33 4.96
CA ARG A 160 5.17 13.29 6.39
C ARG A 160 3.97 13.60 7.27
N ASP A 161 3.29 14.72 7.00
CA ASP A 161 2.12 15.11 7.78
C ASP A 161 1.00 14.09 7.66
N LEU A 162 0.79 13.54 6.45
CA LEU A 162 -0.24 12.53 6.19
C LEU A 162 0.01 11.26 7.00
N VAL A 163 1.22 10.67 6.93
CA VAL A 163 1.56 9.41 7.62
C VAL A 163 1.58 9.55 9.15
N SER A 164 1.83 10.76 9.65
CA SER A 164 1.86 11.09 11.09
C SER A 164 0.52 11.58 11.65
N ARG A 165 -0.54 11.70 10.84
CA ARG A 165 -1.86 12.15 11.32
C ARG A 165 -2.38 11.28 12.46
N ASN A 166 -3.03 11.89 13.45
CA ASN A 166 -3.54 11.18 14.65
C ASN A 166 -4.49 10.01 14.36
N ASN A 167 -5.20 10.02 13.24
CA ASN A 167 -6.11 8.94 12.85
C ASN A 167 -5.38 7.68 12.35
N ILE A 168 -4.13 7.79 11.88
CA ILE A 168 -3.34 6.65 11.40
C ILE A 168 -2.02 6.43 12.14
N GLY A 169 -1.28 7.50 12.46
CA GLY A 169 -0.07 7.49 13.29
C GLY A 169 0.95 6.43 12.89
N PHE A 170 1.22 6.27 11.60
CA PHE A 170 2.02 5.16 11.09
C PHE A 170 3.50 5.28 11.44
N ASP A 171 4.01 6.50 11.52
CA ASP A 171 5.34 6.81 12.07
C ASP A 171 5.54 6.15 13.44
N LYS A 172 4.57 6.33 14.35
CA LYS A 172 4.60 5.78 15.70
C LYS A 172 4.33 4.28 15.72
N LYS A 173 3.34 3.83 14.93
CA LYS A 173 2.95 2.41 14.87
C LYS A 173 4.13 1.52 14.44
N TYR A 174 4.88 1.95 13.43
CA TYR A 174 6.01 1.20 12.90
C TYR A 174 7.36 1.66 13.44
N LYS A 175 7.38 2.63 14.37
CA LYS A 175 8.59 3.20 14.97
C LYS A 175 9.58 3.75 13.93
N CYS A 176 9.05 4.27 12.81
CA CYS A 176 9.83 4.85 11.73
C CYS A 176 9.88 6.38 11.91
N LYS A 177 11.09 6.95 11.97
CA LYS A 177 11.28 8.39 12.06
C LYS A 177 11.10 9.02 10.69
N VAL A 178 10.00 9.74 10.49
CA VAL A 178 9.69 10.40 9.23
C VAL A 178 10.19 11.85 9.25
N LEU A 179 11.11 12.20 8.36
CA LEU A 179 11.65 13.55 8.21
C LEU A 179 11.32 14.12 6.84
N SER A 180 11.12 15.43 6.78
CA SER A 180 10.89 16.13 5.51
C SER A 180 11.79 17.31 5.22
N ASP A 181 12.60 17.69 6.20
CA ASP A 181 13.60 18.73 6.01
C ASP A 181 14.90 18.08 5.50
N PRO A 182 15.44 18.50 4.35
CA PRO A 182 16.69 17.95 3.82
C PRO A 182 17.88 18.16 4.75
N GLY A 183 17.95 19.29 5.47
CA GLY A 183 19.02 19.57 6.42
C GLY A 183 19.01 18.58 7.58
N GLN A 184 17.84 18.34 8.17
CA GLN A 184 17.66 17.32 9.20
C GLN A 184 17.96 15.92 8.69
N ALA A 185 17.62 15.61 7.44
CA ALA A 185 17.93 14.31 6.83
C ALA A 185 19.45 14.11 6.70
N VAL A 186 20.19 15.10 6.20
CA VAL A 186 21.66 15.05 6.09
C VAL A 186 22.32 14.93 7.47
N GLU A 187 21.87 15.72 8.44
CA GLU A 187 22.38 15.64 9.82
C GLU A 187 22.14 14.25 10.40
N CYS A 188 20.97 13.67 10.17
CA CYS A 188 20.61 12.34 10.62
C CYS A 188 21.50 11.26 9.99
N VAL A 189 21.68 11.29 8.67
CA VAL A 189 22.53 10.33 7.96
C VAL A 189 23.98 10.44 8.42
N THR A 190 24.50 11.66 8.58
CA THR A 190 25.87 11.90 9.05
C THR A 190 26.09 11.27 10.42
N LYS A 191 25.15 11.43 11.35
CA LYS A 191 25.22 10.84 12.70
C LYS A 191 25.18 9.31 12.71
N ILE A 192 24.50 8.69 11.74
CA ILE A 192 24.39 7.22 11.65
C ILE A 192 25.65 6.60 11.03
N CYS A 193 26.31 7.32 10.12
CA CYS A 193 27.53 6.87 9.46
C CYS A 193 28.83 7.18 10.23
N SER A 194 28.73 7.88 11.38
CA SER A 194 29.84 8.19 12.29
C SER A 194 30.04 7.07 13.30
#